data_AF-A0A1S2NFH4-F1
#
_entry.id   AF-A0A1S2NFH4-F1
#
_cell.length_a   1.000
_cell.length_b   1.000
_cell.length_c   1.000
_cell.angle_alpha   90.00
_cell.angle_beta   90.00
_cell.angle_gamma   90.00
#
_symmetry.space_group_name_H-M   'P 1'
#
loop_
_entity.id
_entity.type
_entity.pdbx_description
1 polymer ?
#
loop_
_entity_poly.entity_id
_entity_poly.type
_entity_poly.pdbx_seq_one_letter_code
_entity_poly.pdbx_strand_id
1 'polypeptide(L)'
;MPFQAKRRALLRTVPAASLMMTGLGAASFARAHQDGAAAAAAALANAARPDPWQRAADIVARFATPLVFRDEDFPITAHGARPCALVKVKGQTESLVEGTLDTPAPGSTDCHPAIAAAIAACHAKGGGRVVIPKGEWYCAGPIMLRSNVHVHLAAGARVHFAANPAHYARHGEHDCGENGKLVLSRWQGNDCLNYSPMVYALNQTNIALTGEDWTSILNGQGGVPFEAGFADQPECWWDWKGRGKPVRKRTEVHANPNNPPLDQVVPGIDAQRQAAIQGEGGRWQTDSRYLPALSEAGVPVEQRVFGHGHFLRPCMIELIGCSKVLLQGYQVNAAPFWLHHPVDCRDLLIRRVNMESLGPNSDGFDPESCDGVLVDDCLFNNGDDCIAIKSGKNLDTGHGPTRNVVIRNCVMNSGHGGVTLGSEMAGGIEHVYAEKLEFRNIHWKDDPLNTAIRLKTNMNRGGFLRHLYVRDVTLPHGVATEPMLYKPLPGAREIREPVASTAGAIITIDCDYVPGDDTMRIRPPQVSDIEISNVRTSNVDTGKGSFSCYQAFVLLGPVASSFNGKPGTAIAPIARVRISDSDFGTPRNAAKPWFLHNAVAITLANVTIAGKRYKQTLSTQG
;
A
#
# COMPACT_ATOMS: atom_id res chain seq x y z
N MET A 1 18.21 -13.26 -22.42
CA MET A 1 17.28 -13.86 -23.41
C MET A 1 16.11 -12.91 -23.59
N PRO A 2 15.72 -12.50 -24.81
CA PRO A 2 14.66 -11.51 -24.97
C PRO A 2 13.28 -12.19 -25.02
N PHE A 3 12.35 -11.68 -24.23
CA PHE A 3 10.94 -12.08 -24.17
C PHE A 3 10.19 -11.55 -25.41
N GLN A 4 9.58 -12.45 -26.20
CA GLN A 4 8.57 -12.10 -27.21
C GLN A 4 7.22 -12.71 -26.85
N ALA A 5 6.22 -11.85 -26.69
CA ALA A 5 4.81 -12.19 -26.53
C ALA A 5 4.20 -12.62 -27.88
N LYS A 6 3.45 -13.73 -27.88
CA LYS A 6 2.56 -14.12 -28.98
C LYS A 6 1.11 -14.03 -28.53
N ARG A 7 0.34 -13.09 -29.09
CA ARG A 7 -1.13 -13.18 -29.16
C ARG A 7 -1.54 -13.16 -30.63
N ARG A 8 -2.22 -14.22 -31.08
CA ARG A 8 -2.88 -14.31 -32.39
C ARG A 8 -4.29 -13.73 -32.29
N ALA A 9 -4.63 -12.81 -33.19
CA ALA A 9 -6.00 -12.37 -33.44
C ALA A 9 -6.58 -13.13 -34.64
N LEU A 10 -7.81 -13.61 -34.53
CA LEU A 10 -8.61 -14.16 -35.62
C LEU A 10 -9.67 -13.11 -36.01
N LEU A 11 -9.50 -12.52 -37.19
CA LEU A 11 -10.52 -11.71 -37.87
C LEU A 11 -11.19 -12.61 -38.92
N ARG A 12 -12.51 -12.78 -38.83
CA ARG A 12 -13.35 -13.29 -39.93
C ARG A 12 -14.26 -12.16 -40.39
N THR A 13 -14.18 -11.89 -41.69
CA THR A 13 -14.99 -10.97 -42.48
C THR A 13 -16.37 -11.58 -42.78
N VAL A 14 -17.41 -10.74 -42.88
CA VAL A 14 -18.70 -11.07 -43.48
C VAL A 14 -19.10 -9.90 -44.39
N PRO A 15 -19.58 -10.13 -45.63
CA PRO A 15 -19.80 -9.07 -46.61
C PRO A 15 -21.20 -8.45 -46.51
N ALA A 16 -21.29 -7.21 -46.99
CA ALA A 16 -22.51 -6.41 -47.08
C ALA A 16 -23.41 -6.84 -48.25
N ALA A 17 -24.72 -6.84 -48.03
CA ALA A 17 -25.73 -6.80 -49.08
C ALA A 17 -26.86 -5.84 -48.68
N SER A 18 -27.09 -4.85 -49.54
CA SER A 18 -28.20 -3.89 -49.47
C SER A 18 -29.53 -4.53 -49.83
N LEU A 19 -30.63 -4.08 -49.20
CA LEU A 19 -31.96 -4.17 -49.78
C LEU A 19 -32.76 -2.88 -49.50
N MET A 20 -33.39 -2.38 -50.55
CA MET A 20 -34.17 -1.14 -50.61
C MET A 20 -35.56 -1.25 -49.95
N MET A 21 -36.11 -0.07 -49.66
CA MET A 21 -37.35 0.29 -48.99
C MET A 21 -38.65 -0.38 -49.48
N THR A 22 -39.61 -0.53 -48.57
CA THR A 22 -40.99 -0.02 -48.76
C THR A 22 -41.53 0.52 -47.43
N GLY A 23 -42.18 1.67 -47.46
CA GLY A 23 -42.68 2.38 -46.29
C GLY A 23 -44.12 2.01 -45.93
N LEU A 24 -44.45 2.16 -44.64
CA LEU A 24 -45.73 2.62 -44.09
C LEU A 24 -45.60 2.67 -42.55
N GLY A 25 -45.84 3.85 -41.94
CA GLY A 25 -46.14 3.98 -40.51
C GLY A 25 -45.01 4.38 -39.53
N ALA A 26 -44.20 5.41 -39.82
CA ALA A 26 -43.08 5.81 -38.93
C ALA A 26 -43.49 6.55 -37.63
N ALA A 27 -44.76 6.89 -37.40
CA ALA A 27 -45.17 7.72 -36.26
C ALA A 27 -45.73 6.95 -35.04
N SER A 28 -46.17 5.70 -35.19
CA SER A 28 -46.68 4.88 -34.08
C SER A 28 -45.65 3.91 -33.50
N PHE A 29 -44.63 3.52 -34.28
CA PHE A 29 -43.56 2.62 -33.83
C PHE A 29 -42.46 3.33 -33.02
N ALA A 30 -42.27 4.64 -33.21
CA ALA A 30 -41.25 5.40 -32.48
C ALA A 30 -41.59 5.58 -30.98
N ARG A 31 -42.88 5.65 -30.64
CA ARG A 31 -43.33 5.82 -29.25
C ARG A 31 -43.29 4.52 -28.44
N ALA A 32 -43.68 3.39 -29.07
CA ALA A 32 -43.60 2.07 -28.44
C ALA A 32 -42.14 1.58 -28.23
N HIS A 33 -41.20 1.98 -29.10
CA HIS A 33 -39.77 1.67 -28.94
C HIS A 33 -39.10 2.54 -27.86
N GLN A 34 -39.51 3.79 -27.69
CA GLN A 34 -39.01 4.66 -26.60
C GLN A 34 -39.57 4.26 -25.24
N ASP A 35 -40.85 3.90 -25.16
CA ASP A 35 -41.48 3.43 -23.92
C ASP A 35 -40.98 2.03 -23.53
N GLY A 36 -40.73 1.15 -24.51
CA GLY A 36 -40.12 -0.17 -24.29
C GLY A 36 -38.64 -0.10 -23.90
N ALA A 37 -37.88 0.84 -24.45
CA ALA A 37 -36.49 1.08 -24.06
C ALA A 37 -36.37 1.76 -22.69
N ALA A 38 -37.28 2.68 -22.36
CA ALA A 38 -37.37 3.30 -21.04
C ALA A 38 -37.85 2.31 -19.97
N ALA A 39 -38.80 1.43 -20.30
CA ALA A 39 -39.24 0.34 -19.42
C ALA A 39 -38.18 -0.75 -19.27
N ALA A 40 -37.42 -1.08 -20.32
CA ALA A 40 -36.28 -2.00 -20.23
C ALA A 40 -35.11 -1.38 -19.46
N ALA A 41 -34.83 -0.09 -19.62
CA ALA A 41 -33.85 0.65 -18.83
C ALA A 41 -34.30 0.81 -17.37
N ALA A 42 -35.60 1.00 -17.12
CA ALA A 42 -36.18 1.01 -15.77
C ALA A 42 -36.20 -0.38 -15.13
N ALA A 43 -36.42 -1.45 -15.91
CA ALA A 43 -36.35 -2.84 -15.45
C ALA A 43 -34.91 -3.29 -15.19
N LEU A 44 -33.94 -2.81 -15.98
CA LEU A 44 -32.49 -2.96 -15.71
C LEU A 44 -32.03 -2.09 -14.53
N ALA A 45 -32.69 -0.96 -14.28
CA ALA A 45 -32.46 -0.13 -13.09
C ALA A 45 -33.16 -0.66 -11.83
N ASN A 46 -34.24 -1.45 -11.98
CA ASN A 46 -34.98 -2.15 -10.91
C ASN A 46 -34.51 -3.58 -10.67
N ALA A 47 -33.64 -4.14 -11.53
CA ALA A 47 -32.90 -5.33 -11.16
C ALA A 47 -32.04 -4.95 -9.95
N ALA A 48 -32.40 -5.48 -8.77
CA ALA A 48 -31.61 -5.29 -7.56
C ALA A 48 -30.15 -5.56 -7.92
N ARG A 49 -29.28 -4.56 -7.72
CA ARG A 49 -27.84 -4.76 -7.93
C ARG A 49 -27.45 -6.03 -7.16
N PRO A 50 -26.78 -7.00 -7.79
CA PRO A 50 -26.32 -8.19 -7.09
C PRO A 50 -25.58 -7.76 -5.83
N ASP A 51 -25.88 -8.38 -4.69
CA ASP A 51 -25.24 -8.06 -3.42
C ASP A 51 -23.71 -8.12 -3.61
N PRO A 52 -22.99 -6.99 -3.48
CA PRO A 52 -21.56 -6.96 -3.71
C PRO A 52 -20.82 -7.91 -2.76
N TRP A 53 -21.39 -8.25 -1.59
CA TRP A 53 -20.81 -9.16 -0.61
C TRP A 53 -20.81 -10.63 -1.04
N GLN A 54 -21.61 -11.03 -2.03
CA GLN A 54 -21.49 -12.39 -2.59
C GLN A 54 -20.09 -12.61 -3.18
N ARG A 55 -19.54 -11.60 -3.89
CA ARG A 55 -18.17 -11.66 -4.40
C ARG A 55 -17.15 -11.76 -3.27
N ALA A 56 -17.37 -11.08 -2.14
CA ALA A 56 -16.50 -11.22 -0.95
C ALA A 56 -16.51 -12.67 -0.43
N ALA A 57 -17.69 -13.29 -0.33
CA ALA A 57 -17.83 -14.69 0.08
C ALA A 57 -17.10 -15.64 -0.89
N ASP A 58 -17.23 -15.42 -2.20
CA ASP A 58 -16.54 -16.21 -3.22
C ASP A 58 -15.02 -16.07 -3.11
N ILE A 59 -14.51 -14.86 -2.83
CA ILE A 59 -13.08 -14.61 -2.59
C ILE A 59 -12.59 -15.41 -1.39
N VAL A 60 -13.31 -15.35 -0.26
CA VAL A 60 -12.99 -16.09 0.96
C VAL A 60 -12.99 -17.60 0.71
N ALA A 61 -13.97 -18.11 -0.03
CA ALA A 61 -14.12 -19.54 -0.31
C ALA A 61 -12.91 -20.13 -1.04
N ARG A 62 -12.19 -19.35 -1.86
CA ARG A 62 -10.94 -19.80 -2.51
C ARG A 62 -9.86 -20.22 -1.53
N PHE A 63 -9.87 -19.66 -0.31
CA PHE A 63 -8.88 -19.93 0.73
C PHE A 63 -9.33 -21.00 1.73
N ALA A 64 -10.46 -21.69 1.46
CA ALA A 64 -10.95 -22.77 2.32
C ALA A 64 -10.06 -24.02 2.25
N THR A 65 -9.36 -24.23 1.14
CA THR A 65 -8.41 -25.34 0.97
C THR A 65 -7.00 -24.84 1.30
N PRO A 66 -6.34 -25.38 2.35
CA PRO A 66 -4.96 -25.03 2.67
C PRO A 66 -3.99 -25.35 1.53
N LEU A 67 -2.89 -24.61 1.46
CA LEU A 67 -1.77 -24.98 0.60
C LEU A 67 -1.19 -26.32 1.05
N VAL A 68 -0.76 -27.13 0.08
CA VAL A 68 -0.17 -28.44 0.32
C VAL A 68 1.32 -28.38 0.04
N PHE A 69 2.09 -28.88 0.99
CA PHE A 69 3.54 -29.02 0.91
C PHE A 69 3.90 -30.48 1.09
N ARG A 70 5.09 -30.87 0.62
CA ARG A 70 5.65 -32.19 0.90
C ARG A 70 5.81 -32.35 2.42
N ASP A 71 5.49 -33.53 2.94
CA ASP A 71 5.67 -33.87 4.35
C ASP A 71 7.14 -34.25 4.61
N GLU A 72 8.02 -33.25 4.63
CA GLU A 72 9.44 -33.40 4.95
C GLU A 72 9.99 -32.10 5.54
N ASP A 73 10.71 -32.21 6.66
CA ASP A 73 11.32 -31.09 7.37
C ASP A 73 12.80 -30.90 6.99
N PHE A 74 13.19 -29.64 6.85
CA PHE A 74 14.55 -29.17 6.59
C PHE A 74 14.94 -28.16 7.68
N PRO A 75 15.36 -28.61 8.87
CA PRO A 75 15.72 -27.71 9.95
C PRO A 75 17.02 -26.96 9.64
N ILE A 76 17.04 -25.65 9.82
CA ILE A 76 18.20 -24.81 9.47
C ILE A 76 19.49 -25.21 10.24
N THR A 77 19.35 -25.87 11.40
CA THR A 77 20.47 -26.38 12.19
C THR A 77 21.20 -27.55 11.51
N ALA A 78 20.49 -28.37 10.74
CA ALA A 78 21.11 -29.41 9.91
C ALA A 78 21.95 -28.82 8.75
N HIS A 79 21.76 -27.53 8.47
CA HIS A 79 22.50 -26.77 7.46
C HIS A 79 23.53 -25.81 8.07
N GLY A 80 23.83 -25.93 9.37
CA GLY A 80 24.90 -25.21 10.04
C GLY A 80 24.49 -23.93 10.77
N ALA A 81 23.19 -23.58 10.81
CA ALA A 81 22.72 -22.45 11.60
C ALA A 81 22.99 -22.68 13.10
N ARG A 82 23.36 -21.61 13.82
CA ARG A 82 23.58 -21.63 15.27
C ARG A 82 22.89 -20.43 15.92
N PRO A 83 22.26 -20.60 17.09
CA PRO A 83 21.66 -19.48 17.79
C PRO A 83 22.74 -18.50 18.28
N CYS A 84 22.36 -17.24 18.48
CA CYS A 84 23.23 -16.19 19.00
C CYS A 84 22.78 -15.69 20.39
N ALA A 85 23.70 -15.06 21.11
CA ALA A 85 23.36 -14.22 22.26
C ALA A 85 22.95 -12.82 21.76
N LEU A 86 22.11 -12.14 22.52
CA LEU A 86 21.74 -10.74 22.26
C LEU A 86 22.50 -9.81 23.21
N VAL A 87 22.80 -8.62 22.72
CA VAL A 87 23.36 -7.50 23.48
C VAL A 87 22.45 -6.28 23.34
N LYS A 88 22.56 -5.35 24.29
CA LYS A 88 21.80 -4.10 24.29
C LYS A 88 22.59 -3.00 23.59
N VAL A 89 21.92 -2.25 22.71
CA VAL A 89 22.49 -1.07 22.04
C VAL A 89 21.54 0.12 22.15
N LYS A 90 22.09 1.33 22.05
CA LYS A 90 21.28 2.55 21.87
C LYS A 90 20.88 2.69 20.41
N GLY A 91 19.66 3.13 20.17
CA GLY A 91 19.07 3.32 18.85
C GLY A 91 17.62 3.76 18.97
N GLN A 92 16.87 3.69 17.87
CA GLN A 92 15.50 4.14 17.82
C GLN A 92 14.52 2.98 18.08
N THR A 93 13.65 3.10 19.09
CA THR A 93 12.57 2.12 19.33
C THR A 93 11.34 2.40 18.47
N GLU A 94 11.15 3.67 18.14
CA GLU A 94 10.12 4.20 17.25
C GLU A 94 10.75 5.35 16.45
N SER A 95 10.09 5.83 15.40
CA SER A 95 10.57 6.95 14.60
C SER A 95 10.91 8.16 15.49
N LEU A 96 12.20 8.53 15.55
CA LEU A 96 12.74 9.64 16.36
C LEU A 96 12.67 9.46 17.88
N VAL A 97 12.35 8.26 18.38
CA VAL A 97 12.31 7.95 19.81
C VAL A 97 13.53 7.10 20.16
N GLU A 98 14.50 7.72 20.82
CA GLU A 98 15.70 7.05 21.32
C GLU A 98 15.36 6.09 22.47
N GLY A 99 15.98 4.91 22.44
CA GLY A 99 15.73 3.85 23.40
C GLY A 99 16.89 2.86 23.49
N THR A 100 16.57 1.66 23.96
CA THR A 100 17.53 0.56 24.05
C THR A 100 16.95 -0.65 23.34
N LEU A 101 17.70 -1.20 22.40
CA LEU A 101 17.28 -2.28 21.51
C LEU A 101 18.11 -3.53 21.79
N ASP A 102 17.53 -4.70 21.52
CA ASP A 102 18.26 -5.96 21.43
C ASP A 102 18.80 -6.17 20.02
N THR A 103 20.06 -6.57 19.94
CA THR A 103 20.72 -6.94 18.68
C THR A 103 21.66 -8.12 18.90
N PRO A 104 21.92 -8.96 17.89
CA PRO A 104 22.90 -10.05 17.99
C PRO A 104 24.27 -9.57 18.44
N ALA A 105 24.92 -10.33 19.32
CA ALA A 105 26.26 -10.02 19.81
C ALA A 105 27.27 -9.96 18.65
N PRO A 106 28.28 -9.06 18.69
CA PRO A 106 29.36 -9.06 17.71
C PRO A 106 30.01 -10.45 17.56
N GLY A 107 30.23 -10.89 16.32
CA GLY A 107 30.79 -12.22 16.02
C GLY A 107 29.77 -13.36 16.05
N SER A 108 28.47 -13.06 16.16
CA SER A 108 27.40 -14.06 16.01
C SER A 108 27.49 -14.81 14.68
N THR A 109 27.11 -16.09 14.68
CA THR A 109 27.09 -16.90 13.46
C THR A 109 26.02 -16.38 12.50
N ASP A 110 26.44 -15.97 11.30
CA ASP A 110 25.51 -15.62 10.22
C ASP A 110 24.76 -16.87 9.75
N CYS A 111 23.46 -16.90 9.95
CA CYS A 111 22.58 -17.99 9.55
C CYS A 111 22.06 -17.87 8.11
N HIS A 112 22.32 -16.76 7.39
CA HIS A 112 21.86 -16.58 6.01
C HIS A 112 22.30 -17.76 5.10
N PRO A 113 23.58 -18.21 5.09
CA PRO A 113 23.99 -19.35 4.26
C PRO A 113 23.26 -20.66 4.62
N ALA A 114 23.03 -20.91 5.91
CA ALA A 114 22.34 -22.11 6.39
C ALA A 114 20.86 -22.11 6.02
N ILE A 115 20.19 -20.97 6.16
CA ILE A 115 18.79 -20.79 5.75
C ILE A 115 18.66 -20.96 4.22
N ALA A 116 19.54 -20.33 3.45
CA ALA A 116 19.56 -20.47 1.99
C ALA A 116 19.78 -21.93 1.55
N ALA A 117 20.70 -22.64 2.20
CA ALA A 117 20.96 -24.05 1.93
C ALA A 117 19.76 -24.95 2.27
N ALA A 118 19.07 -24.70 3.40
CA ALA A 118 17.86 -25.43 3.78
C ALA A 118 16.73 -25.22 2.77
N ILE A 119 16.49 -23.98 2.34
CA ILE A 119 15.50 -23.65 1.31
C ILE A 119 15.85 -24.30 -0.03
N ALA A 120 17.12 -24.23 -0.45
CA ALA A 120 17.56 -24.84 -1.69
C ALA A 120 17.37 -26.37 -1.67
N ALA A 121 17.74 -27.03 -0.56
CA ALA A 121 17.57 -28.47 -0.40
C ALA A 121 16.09 -28.87 -0.39
N CYS A 122 15.26 -28.10 0.32
CA CYS A 122 13.80 -28.28 0.37
C CYS A 122 13.18 -28.19 -1.02
N HIS A 123 13.47 -27.09 -1.75
CA HIS A 123 12.99 -26.89 -3.11
C HIS A 123 13.46 -28.00 -4.06
N ALA A 124 14.74 -28.41 -3.99
CA ALA A 124 15.31 -29.45 -4.85
C ALA A 124 14.64 -30.83 -4.66
N LYS A 125 14.06 -31.12 -3.49
CA LYS A 125 13.27 -32.34 -3.24
C LYS A 125 11.79 -32.22 -3.64
N GLY A 126 11.42 -31.13 -4.30
CA GLY A 126 10.04 -30.87 -4.72
C GLY A 126 9.20 -30.11 -3.69
N GLY A 127 9.82 -29.60 -2.63
CA GLY A 127 9.18 -28.82 -1.58
C GLY A 127 9.28 -29.45 -0.20
N GLY A 128 8.58 -28.85 0.76
CA GLY A 128 8.60 -29.27 2.16
C GLY A 128 8.62 -28.08 3.11
N ARG A 129 8.95 -28.34 4.37
CA ARG A 129 8.96 -27.33 5.42
C ARG A 129 10.38 -27.03 5.89
N VAL A 130 10.84 -25.81 5.70
CA VAL A 130 12.09 -25.32 6.30
C VAL A 130 11.80 -24.82 7.70
N VAL A 131 12.39 -25.45 8.72
CA VAL A 131 12.08 -25.17 10.12
C VAL A 131 13.16 -24.29 10.73
N ILE A 132 12.76 -23.13 11.24
CA ILE A 132 13.56 -22.25 12.11
C ILE A 132 13.13 -22.57 13.56
N PRO A 133 13.93 -23.33 14.33
CA PRO A 133 13.52 -23.76 15.66
C PRO A 133 13.61 -22.61 16.67
N LYS A 134 13.09 -22.84 17.88
CA LYS A 134 13.19 -21.91 19.01
C LYS A 134 14.63 -21.43 19.21
N GLY A 135 14.83 -20.13 19.35
CA GLY A 135 16.15 -19.50 19.52
C GLY A 135 16.23 -18.12 18.89
N GLU A 136 17.33 -17.43 19.17
CA GLU A 136 17.69 -16.14 18.57
C GLU A 136 18.64 -16.39 17.38
N TRP A 137 18.30 -15.94 16.18
CA TRP A 137 19.02 -16.26 14.94
C TRP A 137 19.47 -14.98 14.23
N TYR A 138 20.78 -14.78 14.12
CA TYR A 138 21.32 -13.68 13.31
C TYR A 138 21.31 -14.05 11.82
N CYS A 139 20.72 -13.22 10.98
CA CYS A 139 20.63 -13.42 9.52
C CYS A 139 21.22 -12.23 8.78
N ALA A 140 22.42 -12.38 8.24
CA ALA A 140 23.17 -11.32 7.56
C ALA A 140 22.95 -11.34 6.04
N GLY A 141 21.67 -11.30 5.66
CA GLY A 141 21.22 -11.34 4.28
C GLY A 141 19.74 -11.71 4.19
N PRO A 142 19.19 -11.75 2.96
CA PRO A 142 17.77 -12.01 2.75
C PRO A 142 17.41 -13.50 2.91
N ILE A 143 16.20 -13.79 3.39
CA ILE A 143 15.57 -15.11 3.27
C ILE A 143 14.85 -15.16 1.91
N MET A 144 15.41 -15.90 0.96
CA MET A 144 14.91 -16.02 -0.40
C MET A 144 13.93 -17.19 -0.53
N LEU A 145 12.62 -16.93 -0.59
CA LEU A 145 11.61 -17.97 -0.73
C LEU A 145 11.66 -18.61 -2.13
N ARG A 146 11.24 -19.87 -2.20
CA ARG A 146 11.22 -20.69 -3.43
C ARG A 146 9.92 -21.47 -3.53
N SER A 147 9.53 -21.82 -4.75
CA SER A 147 8.29 -22.52 -5.02
C SER A 147 8.20 -23.85 -4.26
N ASN A 148 7.03 -24.17 -3.72
CA ASN A 148 6.74 -25.34 -2.88
C ASN A 148 7.50 -25.38 -1.54
N VAL A 149 8.06 -24.26 -1.08
CA VAL A 149 8.73 -24.19 0.22
C VAL A 149 7.84 -23.49 1.25
N HIS A 150 7.67 -24.15 2.39
CA HIS A 150 7.05 -23.61 3.59
C HIS A 150 8.12 -23.26 4.62
N VAL A 151 8.47 -21.98 4.76
CA VAL A 151 9.35 -21.51 5.83
C VAL A 151 8.51 -21.34 7.10
N HIS A 152 8.88 -22.05 8.16
CA HIS A 152 8.14 -22.10 9.42
C HIS A 152 9.03 -21.75 10.61
N LEU A 153 8.64 -20.72 11.36
CA LEU A 153 9.24 -20.32 12.61
C LEU A 153 8.49 -21.03 13.75
N ALA A 154 9.20 -21.85 14.53
CA ALA A 154 8.64 -22.46 15.73
C ALA A 154 8.32 -21.40 16.80
N ALA A 155 7.53 -21.77 17.81
CA ALA A 155 7.28 -20.92 18.96
C ALA A 155 8.63 -20.54 19.64
N GLY A 156 8.83 -19.24 19.85
CA GLY A 156 10.06 -18.66 20.39
C GLY A 156 11.23 -18.61 19.42
N ALA A 157 11.03 -18.84 18.13
CA ALA A 157 12.04 -18.60 17.09
C ALA A 157 12.04 -17.13 16.69
N ARG A 158 13.20 -16.48 16.75
CA ARG A 158 13.33 -15.06 16.46
C ARG A 158 14.49 -14.82 15.52
N VAL A 159 14.19 -14.29 14.33
CA VAL A 159 15.20 -13.95 13.33
C VAL A 159 15.51 -12.46 13.44
N HIS A 160 16.76 -12.14 13.74
CA HIS A 160 17.31 -10.79 13.75
C HIS A 160 18.07 -10.58 12.45
N PHE A 161 17.47 -9.82 11.54
CA PHE A 161 18.11 -9.44 10.29
C PHE A 161 19.23 -8.43 10.54
N ALA A 162 20.37 -8.56 9.84
CA ALA A 162 21.47 -7.62 10.02
C ALA A 162 21.03 -6.17 9.70
N ALA A 163 21.50 -5.22 10.50
CA ALA A 163 21.24 -3.82 10.27
C ALA A 163 22.01 -3.30 9.05
N ASN A 164 23.18 -3.87 8.72
CA ASN A 164 24.01 -3.38 7.61
C ASN A 164 23.30 -3.41 6.24
N PRO A 165 23.18 -2.27 5.55
CA PRO A 165 22.69 -2.26 4.16
C PRO A 165 23.53 -3.10 3.22
N ALA A 166 24.83 -3.25 3.48
CA ALA A 166 25.72 -4.04 2.63
C ALA A 166 25.35 -5.53 2.59
N HIS A 167 24.62 -6.08 3.56
CA HIS A 167 24.16 -7.48 3.49
C HIS A 167 23.07 -7.70 2.42
N TYR A 168 22.35 -6.63 2.04
CA TYR A 168 21.24 -6.68 1.10
C TYR A 168 21.63 -6.33 -0.33
N ALA A 169 22.91 -6.03 -0.58
CA ALA A 169 23.47 -5.77 -1.90
C ALA A 169 24.55 -6.81 -2.29
N ARG A 170 24.52 -8.02 -1.70
CA ARG A 170 25.50 -9.10 -1.97
C ARG A 170 24.97 -10.25 -2.83
N HIS A 171 23.67 -10.52 -2.71
CA HIS A 171 23.06 -11.76 -3.18
C HIS A 171 22.02 -11.55 -4.29
N GLY A 172 21.82 -10.30 -4.72
CA GLY A 172 20.92 -10.00 -5.82
C GLY A 172 21.39 -10.59 -7.15
N GLU A 173 20.44 -10.79 -8.06
CA GLU A 173 20.69 -11.38 -9.38
C GLU A 173 21.27 -10.37 -10.39
N HIS A 174 21.13 -9.07 -10.12
CA HIS A 174 21.65 -8.00 -10.96
C HIS A 174 22.97 -7.48 -10.41
N ASP A 175 24.07 -7.70 -11.13
CA ASP A 175 25.36 -7.08 -10.81
C ASP A 175 25.39 -5.65 -11.35
N CYS A 176 25.29 -4.67 -10.43
CA CYS A 176 25.24 -3.25 -10.75
C CYS A 176 26.59 -2.54 -10.49
N GLY A 177 27.71 -3.28 -10.45
CA GLY A 177 29.03 -2.70 -10.23
C GLY A 177 29.18 -2.10 -8.83
N GLU A 178 29.54 -0.82 -8.75
CA GLU A 178 29.78 -0.12 -7.47
C GLU A 178 28.51 -0.03 -6.59
N ASN A 179 27.33 -0.11 -7.20
CA ASN A 179 26.05 -0.12 -6.49
C ASN A 179 25.74 -1.47 -5.80
N GLY A 180 26.50 -2.52 -6.11
CA GLY A 180 26.37 -3.86 -5.54
C GLY A 180 25.47 -4.80 -6.36
N LYS A 181 25.18 -5.97 -5.78
CA LYS A 181 24.32 -7.00 -6.37
C LYS A 181 22.89 -6.86 -5.86
N LEU A 182 22.02 -6.34 -6.72
CA LEU A 182 20.67 -5.87 -6.40
C LEU A 182 19.59 -6.81 -6.92
N VAL A 183 18.36 -6.64 -6.44
CA VAL A 183 17.17 -7.35 -6.91
C VAL A 183 16.20 -6.38 -7.59
N LEU A 184 15.33 -6.91 -8.45
CA LEU A 184 14.12 -6.19 -8.83
C LEU A 184 13.26 -5.96 -7.58
N SER A 185 12.96 -4.70 -7.30
CA SER A 185 12.14 -4.27 -6.17
C SER A 185 11.26 -3.11 -6.61
N ARG A 186 10.37 -2.66 -5.71
CA ARG A 186 9.48 -1.54 -5.97
C ARG A 186 9.47 -0.58 -4.78
N TRP A 187 9.84 0.67 -5.02
CA TRP A 187 9.88 1.70 -3.97
C TRP A 187 8.80 2.75 -4.21
N GLN A 188 7.86 2.87 -3.27
CA GLN A 188 6.70 3.76 -3.34
C GLN A 188 5.96 3.72 -4.70
N GLY A 189 5.75 2.50 -5.19
CA GLY A 189 4.98 2.22 -6.40
C GLY A 189 5.73 2.38 -7.72
N ASN A 190 7.05 2.57 -7.70
CA ASN A 190 7.91 2.59 -8.88
C ASN A 190 8.93 1.45 -8.88
N ASP A 191 9.13 0.81 -10.03
CA ASP A 191 10.05 -0.33 -10.18
C ASP A 191 11.50 0.14 -10.24
N CYS A 192 12.41 -0.56 -9.55
CA CYS A 192 13.84 -0.26 -9.53
C CYS A 192 14.71 -1.50 -9.24
N LEU A 193 16.03 -1.33 -9.42
CA LEU A 193 17.03 -2.23 -8.85
C LEU A 193 17.55 -1.62 -7.54
N ASN A 194 17.32 -2.31 -6.42
CA ASN A 194 17.67 -1.81 -5.09
C ASN A 194 18.13 -2.93 -4.13
N TYR A 195 18.48 -2.56 -2.90
CA TYR A 195 18.74 -3.49 -1.80
C TYR A 195 17.63 -4.55 -1.71
N SER A 196 18.02 -5.81 -1.48
CA SER A 196 17.08 -6.89 -1.24
C SER A 196 16.23 -6.62 0.02
N PRO A 197 14.93 -6.89 -0.05
CA PRO A 197 14.08 -7.07 1.14
C PRO A 197 14.61 -8.17 2.06
N MET A 198 14.29 -8.09 3.35
CA MET A 198 14.73 -9.08 4.35
C MET A 198 14.18 -10.48 4.05
N VAL A 199 12.93 -10.57 3.60
CA VAL A 199 12.35 -11.78 3.02
C VAL A 199 11.88 -11.45 1.61
N TYR A 200 12.32 -12.23 0.63
CA TYR A 200 12.09 -11.93 -0.77
C TYR A 200 11.63 -13.15 -1.57
N ALA A 201 10.73 -12.92 -2.52
CA ALA A 201 10.38 -13.90 -3.54
C ALA A 201 10.09 -13.22 -4.87
N LEU A 202 10.61 -13.79 -5.97
CA LEU A 202 10.32 -13.35 -7.33
C LEU A 202 9.77 -14.52 -8.14
N ASN A 203 8.57 -14.36 -8.70
CA ASN A 203 7.91 -15.33 -9.59
C ASN A 203 7.82 -16.76 -9.01
N GLN A 204 7.52 -16.88 -7.72
CA GLN A 204 7.38 -18.18 -7.04
C GLN A 204 5.91 -18.59 -6.89
N THR A 205 5.64 -19.89 -6.81
CA THR A 205 4.28 -20.41 -6.61
C THR A 205 4.23 -21.38 -5.44
N ASN A 206 3.10 -21.42 -4.74
CA ASN A 206 2.87 -22.31 -3.59
C ASN A 206 3.96 -22.08 -2.52
N ILE A 207 3.95 -20.89 -1.92
CA ILE A 207 4.93 -20.49 -0.90
C ILE A 207 4.22 -20.17 0.41
N ALA A 208 4.84 -20.55 1.52
CA ALA A 208 4.35 -20.18 2.85
C ALA A 208 5.47 -19.62 3.72
N LEU A 209 5.16 -18.54 4.43
CA LEU A 209 5.94 -18.03 5.56
C LEU A 209 5.01 -18.06 6.78
N THR A 210 5.39 -18.81 7.80
CA THR A 210 4.53 -18.99 8.98
C THR A 210 5.30 -18.92 10.28
N GLY A 211 4.62 -18.48 11.34
CA GLY A 211 5.00 -18.68 12.73
C GLY A 211 3.99 -19.56 13.45
N GLU A 212 4.45 -20.31 14.44
CA GLU A 212 3.59 -21.11 15.31
C GLU A 212 2.64 -20.21 16.13
N ASP A 213 3.18 -19.11 16.65
CA ASP A 213 2.46 -18.06 17.37
C ASP A 213 3.22 -16.71 17.30
N TRP A 214 2.74 -15.68 17.99
CA TRP A 214 3.39 -14.36 17.98
C TRP A 214 4.72 -14.29 18.72
N THR A 215 5.18 -15.38 19.36
CA THR A 215 6.56 -15.48 19.85
C THR A 215 7.55 -15.88 18.73
N SER A 216 7.03 -16.27 17.56
CA SER A 216 7.77 -16.41 16.30
C SER A 216 7.96 -15.05 15.65
N ILE A 217 9.17 -14.46 15.72
CA ILE A 217 9.42 -13.06 15.36
C ILE A 217 10.38 -12.95 14.17
N LEU A 218 10.02 -12.10 13.21
CA LEU A 218 10.94 -11.55 12.22
C LEU A 218 11.23 -10.09 12.61
N ASN A 219 12.46 -9.80 13.02
CA ASN A 219 12.90 -8.49 13.49
C ASN A 219 13.85 -7.85 12.46
N GLY A 220 13.40 -6.75 11.85
CA GLY A 220 14.15 -6.06 10.79
C GLY A 220 15.30 -5.17 11.26
N GLN A 221 15.46 -4.98 12.58
CA GLN A 221 16.51 -4.14 13.19
C GLN A 221 16.56 -2.69 12.63
N GLY A 222 15.43 -2.14 12.17
CA GLY A 222 15.35 -0.85 11.48
C GLY A 222 15.90 0.37 12.24
N GLY A 223 15.71 0.39 13.57
CA GLY A 223 16.22 1.44 14.45
C GLY A 223 17.58 1.11 15.10
N VAL A 224 18.19 -0.03 14.79
CA VAL A 224 19.51 -0.41 15.30
C VAL A 224 20.59 0.29 14.48
N PRO A 225 21.59 0.92 15.11
CA PRO A 225 22.69 1.51 14.38
C PRO A 225 23.41 0.49 13.51
N PHE A 226 23.80 0.90 12.31
CA PHE A 226 24.61 0.08 11.42
C PHE A 226 25.93 -0.32 12.09
N GLU A 227 26.43 -1.51 11.74
CA GLU A 227 27.69 -2.02 12.25
C GLU A 227 28.84 -1.07 11.91
N ALA A 228 29.86 -1.04 12.78
CA ALA A 228 30.99 -0.12 12.67
C ALA A 228 31.65 -0.18 11.27
N GLY A 229 31.91 0.99 10.70
CA GLY A 229 32.57 1.13 9.39
C GLY A 229 31.63 1.27 8.18
N PHE A 230 30.31 1.13 8.35
CA PHE A 230 29.37 1.43 7.25
C PHE A 230 29.14 2.93 7.04
N ALA A 231 29.06 3.70 8.12
CA ALA A 231 28.90 5.15 8.09
C ALA A 231 29.85 5.81 9.11
N ASP A 232 30.28 7.04 8.80
CA ASP A 232 31.19 7.82 9.65
C ASP A 232 30.55 8.25 10.98
N GLN A 233 29.23 8.21 11.07
CA GLN A 233 28.43 8.58 12.24
C GLN A 233 27.39 7.48 12.52
N PRO A 234 26.98 7.29 13.79
CA PRO A 234 25.85 6.42 14.10
C PRO A 234 24.62 6.81 13.29
N GLU A 235 24.15 5.85 12.50
CA GLU A 235 23.04 5.92 11.55
C GLU A 235 22.34 4.55 11.56
N CYS A 236 21.02 4.53 11.41
CA CYS A 236 20.21 3.34 11.20
C CYS A 236 19.34 3.50 9.94
N TRP A 237 18.59 2.46 9.58
CA TRP A 237 17.70 2.53 8.42
C TRP A 237 16.73 3.71 8.52
N TRP A 238 16.12 3.92 9.69
CA TRP A 238 15.09 4.96 9.85
C TRP A 238 15.60 6.39 9.67
N ASP A 239 16.90 6.64 9.87
CA ASP A 239 17.52 7.93 9.61
C ASP A 239 17.48 8.31 8.12
N TRP A 240 17.48 7.33 7.21
CA TRP A 240 17.41 7.58 5.76
C TRP A 240 16.10 8.22 5.32
N LYS A 241 15.06 8.23 6.16
CA LYS A 241 13.85 9.02 5.90
C LYS A 241 14.14 10.53 5.87
N GLY A 242 15.20 10.99 6.54
CA GLY A 242 15.55 12.40 6.63
C GLY A 242 14.61 13.21 7.53
N ARG A 243 14.05 12.56 8.55
CA ARG A 243 13.33 13.24 9.65
C ARG A 243 14.30 13.54 10.81
N GLY A 244 13.88 14.44 11.71
CA GLY A 244 14.64 14.75 12.93
C GLY A 244 15.67 15.87 12.79
N LYS A 245 16.34 16.17 13.90
CA LYS A 245 17.40 17.19 14.00
C LYS A 245 18.62 16.60 14.72
N PRO A 246 19.86 16.92 14.31
CA PRO A 246 20.22 17.70 13.11
C PRO A 246 19.87 16.96 11.81
N VAL A 247 19.71 17.73 10.73
CA VAL A 247 19.39 17.16 9.40
C VAL A 247 20.55 16.28 8.93
N ARG A 248 20.26 15.01 8.63
CA ARG A 248 21.20 14.05 8.06
C ARG A 248 21.37 14.29 6.55
N LYS A 249 22.54 13.98 6.00
CA LYS A 249 22.84 14.10 4.56
C LYS A 249 22.57 12.83 3.76
N ARG A 250 22.72 11.66 4.39
CA ARG A 250 22.51 10.34 3.79
C ARG A 250 21.03 9.95 3.90
N THR A 251 20.19 10.55 3.07
CA THR A 251 18.73 10.41 3.19
C THR A 251 18.07 10.43 1.83
N GLU A 252 16.89 9.80 1.72
CA GLU A 252 16.10 9.74 0.49
C GLU A 252 15.68 11.14 -0.02
N VAL A 253 15.69 12.16 0.86
CA VAL A 253 15.25 13.54 0.58
C VAL A 253 16.40 14.54 0.46
N HIS A 254 17.66 14.12 0.62
CA HIS A 254 18.83 14.97 0.38
C HIS A 254 19.30 14.82 -1.06
N ALA A 255 19.78 15.90 -1.68
CA ALA A 255 20.26 15.84 -3.06
C ALA A 255 21.44 14.87 -3.16
N ASN A 256 21.35 13.90 -4.07
CA ASN A 256 22.35 12.86 -4.24
C ASN A 256 23.13 13.09 -5.55
N PRO A 257 24.44 13.40 -5.51
CA PRO A 257 25.23 13.63 -6.73
C PRO A 257 25.32 12.40 -7.64
N ASN A 258 24.99 11.21 -7.14
CA ASN A 258 24.93 9.97 -7.93
C ASN A 258 23.70 9.91 -8.87
N ASN A 259 22.76 10.86 -8.76
CA ASN A 259 21.61 10.96 -9.65
C ASN A 259 21.91 11.93 -10.81
N PRO A 260 22.30 11.44 -12.01
CA PRO A 260 22.58 12.31 -13.14
C PRO A 260 21.31 12.95 -13.71
N PRO A 261 21.42 14.12 -14.36
CA PRO A 261 20.32 14.74 -15.12
C PRO A 261 19.68 13.78 -16.14
N LEU A 262 18.38 13.96 -16.41
CA LEU A 262 17.62 13.04 -17.27
C LEU A 262 18.12 13.00 -18.72
N ASP A 263 18.71 14.07 -19.25
CA ASP A 263 19.31 14.11 -20.58
C ASP A 263 20.56 13.24 -20.72
N GLN A 264 21.21 12.90 -19.60
CA GLN A 264 22.33 11.95 -19.59
C GLN A 264 21.84 10.50 -19.55
N VAL A 265 20.68 10.25 -18.95
CA VAL A 265 20.08 8.90 -18.85
C VAL A 265 19.19 8.58 -20.05
N VAL A 266 18.53 9.59 -20.61
CA VAL A 266 17.66 9.51 -21.78
C VAL A 266 18.18 10.48 -22.85
N PRO A 267 19.21 10.09 -23.62
CA PRO A 267 19.77 10.93 -24.66
C PRO A 267 18.70 11.40 -25.66
N GLY A 268 18.62 12.71 -25.86
CA GLY A 268 17.64 13.32 -26.78
C GLY A 268 16.23 13.51 -26.20
N ILE A 269 16.05 13.41 -24.88
CA ILE A 269 14.81 13.82 -24.24
C ILE A 269 14.47 15.27 -24.60
N ASP A 270 13.22 15.53 -24.95
CA ASP A 270 12.72 16.88 -25.22
C ASP A 270 12.89 17.78 -23.97
N ALA A 271 13.44 18.99 -24.17
CA ALA A 271 13.79 19.90 -23.07
C ALA A 271 12.57 20.34 -22.26
N GLN A 272 11.41 20.53 -22.91
CA GLN A 272 10.18 20.89 -22.22
C GLN A 272 9.66 19.72 -21.38
N ARG A 273 9.72 18.49 -21.91
CA ARG A 273 9.38 17.26 -21.18
C ARG A 273 10.32 17.04 -19.99
N GLN A 274 11.63 17.21 -20.17
CA GLN A 274 12.61 17.11 -19.10
C GLN A 274 12.31 18.10 -17.97
N ALA A 275 12.12 19.38 -18.31
CA ALA A 275 11.78 20.43 -17.34
C ALA A 275 10.47 20.14 -16.60
N ALA A 276 9.45 19.62 -17.30
CA ALA A 276 8.18 19.24 -16.69
C ALA A 276 8.33 18.10 -15.67
N ILE A 277 9.14 17.09 -15.98
CA ILE A 277 9.42 15.96 -15.07
C ILE A 277 10.24 16.43 -13.87
N GLN A 278 11.36 17.10 -14.10
CA GLN A 278 12.30 17.51 -13.05
C GLN A 278 11.74 18.59 -12.13
N GLY A 279 10.81 19.42 -12.62
CA GLY A 279 10.24 20.53 -11.87
C GLY A 279 11.29 21.58 -11.47
N GLU A 280 10.91 22.45 -10.54
CA GLU A 280 11.73 23.58 -10.12
C GLU A 280 12.63 23.27 -8.90
N GLY A 281 13.76 23.98 -8.81
CA GLY A 281 14.59 24.02 -7.60
C GLY A 281 15.50 22.81 -7.38
N GLY A 282 15.79 22.02 -8.42
CA GLY A 282 16.79 20.94 -8.38
C GLY A 282 16.42 19.75 -7.48
N ARG A 283 15.21 19.72 -6.91
CA ARG A 283 14.83 18.70 -5.92
C ARG A 283 14.74 17.29 -6.52
N TRP A 284 14.57 17.17 -7.84
CA TRP A 284 14.57 15.90 -8.58
C TRP A 284 15.81 15.04 -8.32
N GLN A 285 16.93 15.64 -7.88
CA GLN A 285 18.19 14.95 -7.60
C GLN A 285 18.18 14.16 -6.29
N THR A 286 17.12 14.26 -5.48
CA THR A 286 16.92 13.41 -4.29
C THR A 286 16.46 12.01 -4.71
N ASP A 287 16.92 10.95 -4.04
CA ASP A 287 16.59 9.57 -4.45
C ASP A 287 15.08 9.32 -4.50
N SER A 288 14.32 9.86 -3.53
CA SER A 288 12.86 9.70 -3.45
C SER A 288 12.10 10.35 -4.61
N ARG A 289 12.73 11.28 -5.34
CA ARG A 289 12.15 11.96 -6.50
C ARG A 289 12.75 11.50 -7.81
N TYR A 290 14.00 11.05 -7.78
CA TYR A 290 14.71 10.61 -8.95
C TYR A 290 14.06 9.37 -9.54
N LEU A 291 13.70 8.38 -8.71
CA LEU A 291 13.02 7.17 -9.18
C LEU A 291 11.68 7.49 -9.90
N PRO A 292 10.74 8.26 -9.31
CA PRO A 292 9.56 8.72 -10.02
C PRO A 292 9.86 9.48 -11.34
N ALA A 293 10.92 10.29 -11.37
CA ALA A 293 11.34 11.01 -12.57
C ALA A 293 11.85 10.07 -13.68
N LEU A 294 12.61 9.03 -13.33
CA LEU A 294 13.01 7.96 -14.26
C LEU A 294 11.80 7.23 -14.83
N SER A 295 10.78 6.95 -14.00
CA SER A 295 9.52 6.36 -14.46
C SER A 295 8.80 7.27 -15.45
N GLU A 296 8.62 8.57 -15.15
CA GLU A 296 7.96 9.51 -16.08
C GLU A 296 8.74 9.72 -17.38
N ALA A 297 10.07 9.63 -17.33
CA ALA A 297 10.94 9.72 -18.50
C ALA A 297 10.83 8.47 -19.39
N GLY A 298 10.36 7.35 -18.85
CA GLY A 298 10.25 6.06 -19.54
C GLY A 298 11.55 5.26 -19.53
N VAL A 299 12.41 5.50 -18.53
CA VAL A 299 13.66 4.76 -18.36
C VAL A 299 13.32 3.29 -18.03
N PRO A 300 13.92 2.30 -18.71
CA PRO A 300 13.72 0.89 -18.40
C PRO A 300 14.17 0.53 -16.99
N VAL A 301 13.51 -0.43 -16.32
CA VAL A 301 13.77 -0.77 -14.91
C VAL A 301 15.22 -1.20 -14.67
N GLU A 302 15.82 -1.90 -15.63
CA GLU A 302 17.21 -2.38 -15.56
C GLU A 302 18.25 -1.25 -15.53
N GLN A 303 17.85 -0.02 -15.84
CA GLN A 303 18.68 1.19 -15.77
C GLN A 303 18.37 2.06 -14.54
N ARG A 304 17.41 1.67 -13.70
CA ARG A 304 17.02 2.40 -12.49
C ARG A 304 17.73 1.82 -11.27
N VAL A 305 19.04 2.03 -11.23
CA VAL A 305 19.96 1.43 -10.25
C VAL A 305 20.11 2.34 -9.03
N PHE A 306 19.92 1.78 -7.83
CA PHE A 306 20.12 2.46 -6.54
C PHE A 306 21.16 1.70 -5.68
N GLY A 307 20.77 1.04 -4.59
CA GLY A 307 21.72 0.26 -3.77
C GLY A 307 22.80 1.13 -3.11
N HIS A 308 24.06 0.68 -3.13
CA HIS A 308 25.17 1.42 -2.52
C HIS A 308 25.28 2.85 -3.09
N GLY A 309 25.50 3.83 -2.21
CA GLY A 309 25.52 5.25 -2.58
C GLY A 309 24.15 5.91 -2.70
N HIS A 310 23.06 5.17 -2.47
CA HIS A 310 21.68 5.65 -2.44
C HIS A 310 20.97 5.24 -1.15
N PHE A 311 19.85 5.90 -0.85
CA PHE A 311 19.19 5.89 0.46
C PHE A 311 17.72 5.47 0.41
N LEU A 312 17.35 4.64 -0.57
CA LEU A 312 16.02 4.01 -0.66
C LEU A 312 16.01 2.73 0.19
N ARG A 313 15.30 2.77 1.31
CA ARG A 313 15.19 1.63 2.24
C ARG A 313 14.42 0.46 1.61
N PRO A 314 14.84 -0.81 1.84
CA PRO A 314 14.09 -1.98 1.38
C PRO A 314 12.92 -2.31 2.31
N CYS A 315 11.89 -2.97 1.76
CA CYS A 315 10.78 -3.55 2.52
C CYS A 315 11.25 -4.71 3.42
N MET A 316 10.46 -5.05 4.44
CA MET A 316 10.73 -6.22 5.28
C MET A 316 10.43 -7.52 4.53
N ILE A 317 9.21 -7.67 4.00
CA ILE A 317 8.80 -8.82 3.21
C ILE A 317 8.30 -8.30 1.85
N GLU A 318 8.93 -8.67 0.74
CA GLU A 318 8.46 -8.31 -0.61
C GLU A 318 8.31 -9.57 -1.47
N LEU A 319 7.16 -9.72 -2.12
CA LEU A 319 6.85 -10.87 -2.96
C LEU A 319 6.38 -10.35 -4.31
N ILE A 320 7.13 -10.57 -5.38
CA ILE A 320 6.83 -10.03 -6.70
C ILE A 320 6.40 -11.16 -7.63
N GLY A 321 5.23 -11.04 -8.26
CA GLY A 321 4.73 -12.01 -9.25
C GLY A 321 4.44 -13.40 -8.68
N CYS A 322 4.17 -13.51 -7.37
CA CYS A 322 3.99 -14.80 -6.71
C CYS A 322 2.53 -15.26 -6.72
N SER A 323 2.28 -16.57 -6.66
CA SER A 323 0.92 -17.13 -6.61
C SER A 323 0.76 -18.20 -5.55
N LYS A 324 -0.45 -18.36 -4.99
CA LYS A 324 -0.74 -19.30 -3.90
C LYS A 324 0.19 -19.04 -2.72
N VAL A 325 -0.02 -17.91 -2.06
CA VAL A 325 0.85 -17.40 -1.00
C VAL A 325 0.14 -17.48 0.35
N LEU A 326 0.83 -18.02 1.36
CA LEU A 326 0.38 -18.04 2.74
C LEU A 326 1.36 -17.28 3.65
N LEU A 327 0.87 -16.26 4.32
CA LEU A 327 1.57 -15.52 5.38
C LEU A 327 0.78 -15.71 6.68
N GLN A 328 1.33 -16.38 7.70
CA GLN A 328 0.51 -16.76 8.86
C GLN A 328 1.21 -16.79 10.21
N GLY A 329 0.57 -16.25 11.25
CA GLY A 329 0.85 -16.63 12.65
C GLY A 329 2.10 -16.05 13.30
N TYR A 330 3.00 -15.40 12.55
CA TYR A 330 4.21 -14.77 13.10
C TYR A 330 3.96 -13.31 13.53
N GLN A 331 4.93 -12.75 14.25
CA GLN A 331 5.06 -11.32 14.46
C GLN A 331 6.18 -10.72 13.60
N VAL A 332 5.95 -9.51 13.08
CA VAL A 332 6.98 -8.68 12.42
C VAL A 332 7.17 -7.40 13.19
N ASN A 333 8.42 -7.01 13.43
CA ASN A 333 8.73 -5.74 14.06
C ASN A 333 10.03 -5.11 13.55
N ALA A 334 10.21 -3.84 13.91
CA ALA A 334 11.38 -3.04 13.57
C ALA A 334 11.73 -3.07 12.07
N ALA A 335 10.73 -2.97 11.20
CA ALA A 335 10.94 -2.99 9.75
C ALA A 335 11.68 -1.73 9.29
N PRO A 336 12.64 -1.82 8.35
CA PRO A 336 13.30 -0.64 7.78
C PRO A 336 12.37 0.29 7.00
N PHE A 337 11.34 -0.30 6.37
CA PHE A 337 10.31 0.37 5.57
C PHE A 337 8.96 -0.37 5.72
N TRP A 338 8.21 -0.60 4.63
CA TRP A 338 6.95 -1.35 4.63
C TRP A 338 7.15 -2.79 5.11
N LEU A 339 6.20 -3.31 5.90
CA LEU A 339 6.32 -4.61 6.54
C LEU A 339 6.05 -5.75 5.55
N HIS A 340 5.00 -5.61 4.74
CA HIS A 340 4.61 -6.63 3.77
C HIS A 340 4.19 -5.98 2.46
N HIS A 341 4.91 -6.29 1.39
CA HIS A 341 4.72 -5.68 0.08
C HIS A 341 4.61 -6.75 -1.01
N PRO A 342 3.45 -7.43 -1.11
CA PRO A 342 3.18 -8.29 -2.25
C PRO A 342 2.84 -7.44 -3.47
N VAL A 343 3.59 -7.64 -4.56
CA VAL A 343 3.42 -6.98 -5.85
C VAL A 343 2.99 -8.02 -6.88
N ASP A 344 1.91 -7.76 -7.61
CA ASP A 344 1.39 -8.64 -8.67
C ASP A 344 1.16 -10.09 -8.21
N CYS A 345 0.79 -10.25 -6.94
CA CYS A 345 0.52 -11.56 -6.38
C CYS A 345 -0.92 -12.03 -6.66
N ARG A 346 -1.10 -13.36 -6.69
CA ARG A 346 -2.39 -14.03 -6.95
C ARG A 346 -2.70 -15.06 -5.88
N ASP A 347 -3.94 -15.06 -5.38
CA ASP A 347 -4.39 -15.96 -4.30
C ASP A 347 -3.47 -15.90 -3.08
N LEU A 348 -3.49 -14.74 -2.42
CA LEU A 348 -2.69 -14.39 -1.25
C LEU A 348 -3.54 -14.39 0.02
N LEU A 349 -3.18 -15.25 0.98
CA LEU A 349 -3.75 -15.25 2.32
C LEU A 349 -2.72 -14.71 3.31
N ILE A 350 -3.11 -13.67 4.05
CA ILE A 350 -2.42 -13.26 5.28
C ILE A 350 -3.37 -13.42 6.47
N ARG A 351 -2.95 -14.19 7.48
CA ARG A 351 -3.81 -14.56 8.61
C ARG A 351 -3.08 -14.58 9.94
N ARG A 352 -3.67 -14.03 11.00
CA ARG A 352 -3.09 -14.08 12.36
C ARG A 352 -1.66 -13.56 12.46
N VAL A 353 -1.30 -12.61 11.60
CA VAL A 353 0.00 -11.94 11.67
C VAL A 353 -0.12 -10.76 12.63
N ASN A 354 0.85 -10.62 13.52
CA ASN A 354 1.01 -9.44 14.38
C ASN A 354 2.03 -8.49 13.77
N MET A 355 1.63 -7.26 13.48
CA MET A 355 2.47 -6.23 12.88
C MET A 355 2.70 -5.15 13.93
N GLU A 356 3.96 -5.03 14.37
CA GLU A 356 4.34 -4.20 15.51
C GLU A 356 5.60 -3.40 15.15
N SER A 357 5.45 -2.28 14.44
CA SER A 357 6.59 -1.49 13.97
C SER A 357 6.24 -0.02 13.85
N LEU A 358 6.87 0.79 14.70
CA LEU A 358 6.61 2.23 14.81
C LEU A 358 7.69 3.08 14.11
N GLY A 359 8.38 2.50 13.13
CA GLY A 359 9.35 3.20 12.30
C GLY A 359 8.69 4.14 11.28
N PRO A 360 9.47 5.03 10.64
CA PRO A 360 8.95 5.89 9.59
C PRO A 360 8.57 5.05 8.35
N ASN A 361 7.35 5.24 7.85
CA ASN A 361 6.80 4.44 6.74
C ASN A 361 6.74 2.95 7.09
N SER A 362 6.46 2.60 8.34
CA SER A 362 6.12 1.23 8.72
C SER A 362 4.67 0.93 8.40
N ASP A 363 4.31 0.94 7.11
CA ASP A 363 3.03 0.45 6.62
C ASP A 363 2.93 -1.07 6.88
N GLY A 364 1.76 -1.56 7.28
CA GLY A 364 1.61 -2.96 7.72
C GLY A 364 1.52 -3.97 6.59
N PHE A 365 0.58 -3.72 5.68
CA PHE A 365 0.29 -4.61 4.56
C PHE A 365 -0.09 -3.81 3.32
N ASP A 366 0.72 -3.97 2.27
CA ASP A 366 0.73 -3.14 1.07
C ASP A 366 0.49 -3.97 -0.19
N PRO A 367 -0.69 -4.59 -0.38
CA PRO A 367 -0.96 -5.35 -1.59
C PRO A 367 -1.00 -4.41 -2.80
N GLU A 368 -0.04 -4.61 -3.69
CA GLU A 368 0.16 -3.79 -4.88
C GLU A 368 -0.07 -4.62 -6.15
N SER A 369 -0.98 -4.16 -7.01
CA SER A 369 -1.43 -4.86 -8.23
C SER A 369 -1.83 -6.34 -8.01
N CYS A 370 -2.30 -6.69 -6.82
CA CYS A 370 -2.64 -8.06 -6.43
C CYS A 370 -4.07 -8.45 -6.85
N ASP A 371 -4.34 -9.74 -7.05
CA ASP A 371 -5.68 -10.23 -7.39
C ASP A 371 -6.01 -11.46 -6.54
N GLY A 372 -7.05 -11.31 -5.72
CA GLY A 372 -7.43 -12.32 -4.76
C GLY A 372 -6.58 -12.30 -3.53
N VAL A 373 -6.96 -11.44 -2.61
CA VAL A 373 -6.29 -11.24 -1.32
C VAL A 373 -7.30 -11.45 -0.21
N LEU A 374 -6.94 -12.25 0.79
CA LEU A 374 -7.66 -12.35 2.05
C LEU A 374 -6.74 -11.95 3.20
N VAL A 375 -7.13 -10.91 3.92
CA VAL A 375 -6.55 -10.47 5.19
C VAL A 375 -7.53 -10.87 6.29
N ASP A 376 -7.13 -11.74 7.21
CA ASP A 376 -8.03 -12.35 8.19
C ASP A 376 -7.39 -12.42 9.57
N ASP A 377 -8.05 -11.87 10.59
CA ASP A 377 -7.63 -12.03 11.99
C ASP A 377 -6.21 -11.49 12.27
N CYS A 378 -5.81 -10.40 11.62
CA CYS A 378 -4.51 -9.76 11.82
C CYS A 378 -4.57 -8.61 12.84
N LEU A 379 -3.45 -8.37 13.52
CA LEU A 379 -3.27 -7.26 14.46
C LEU A 379 -2.26 -6.27 13.90
N PHE A 380 -2.60 -4.97 13.90
CA PHE A 380 -1.77 -3.90 13.38
C PHE A 380 -1.46 -2.86 14.45
N ASN A 381 -0.18 -2.55 14.67
CA ASN A 381 0.30 -1.43 15.46
C ASN A 381 1.52 -0.81 14.77
N ASN A 382 1.26 0.24 13.98
CA ASN A 382 2.15 0.63 12.90
C ASN A 382 2.44 2.13 12.92
N GLY A 383 3.65 2.52 12.52
CA GLY A 383 4.07 3.92 12.41
C GLY A 383 3.57 4.65 11.16
N ASP A 384 2.81 3.97 10.29
CA ASP A 384 2.14 4.56 9.11
C ASP A 384 0.79 3.84 8.86
N ASP A 385 0.33 3.69 7.62
CA ASP A 385 -0.94 2.99 7.32
C ASP A 385 -0.95 1.53 7.85
N CYS A 386 -2.05 1.09 8.48
CA CYS A 386 -2.22 -0.32 8.87
C CYS A 386 -2.28 -1.20 7.63
N ILE A 387 -3.16 -0.86 6.69
CA ILE A 387 -3.27 -1.49 5.38
C ILE A 387 -3.28 -0.40 4.31
N ALA A 388 -2.39 -0.49 3.33
CA ALA A 388 -2.33 0.44 2.20
C ALA A 388 -2.37 -0.30 0.87
N ILE A 389 -3.57 -0.42 0.30
CA ILE A 389 -3.78 -1.06 -1.01
C ILE A 389 -3.25 -0.14 -2.11
N LYS A 390 -2.42 -0.67 -3.01
CA LYS A 390 -1.71 0.09 -4.05
C LYS A 390 -1.82 -0.60 -5.41
N SER A 391 -1.37 0.05 -6.48
CA SER A 391 -1.34 -0.47 -7.85
C SER A 391 -0.44 0.39 -8.75
N GLY A 392 0.76 0.73 -8.28
CA GLY A 392 1.74 1.51 -9.03
C GLY A 392 1.54 3.01 -9.06
N LYS A 393 2.57 3.69 -9.55
CA LYS A 393 2.68 5.15 -9.62
C LYS A 393 3.27 5.56 -10.98
N ASN A 394 2.99 6.79 -11.42
CA ASN A 394 3.55 7.37 -12.63
C ASN A 394 3.25 6.50 -13.88
N LEU A 395 4.29 6.10 -14.63
CA LEU A 395 4.13 5.23 -15.80
C LEU A 395 4.24 3.74 -15.46
N ASP A 396 4.64 3.38 -14.24
CA ASP A 396 4.85 1.99 -13.82
C ASP A 396 3.51 1.33 -13.45
N THR A 397 2.63 1.17 -14.44
CA THR A 397 1.27 0.63 -14.24
C THR A 397 1.10 -0.77 -14.87
N GLY A 398 2.18 -1.37 -15.37
CA GLY A 398 2.16 -2.58 -16.18
C GLY A 398 1.60 -3.83 -15.50
N HIS A 399 1.64 -3.91 -14.17
CA HIS A 399 1.05 -5.02 -13.41
C HIS A 399 -0.49 -4.96 -13.33
N GLY A 400 -1.09 -3.83 -13.68
CA GLY A 400 -2.54 -3.64 -13.66
C GLY A 400 -3.10 -3.29 -12.27
N PRO A 401 -4.42 -3.47 -12.06
CA PRO A 401 -5.07 -3.03 -10.83
C PRO A 401 -4.90 -4.01 -9.68
N THR A 402 -4.97 -3.52 -8.44
CA THR A 402 -5.31 -4.39 -7.30
C THR A 402 -6.81 -4.64 -7.27
N ARG A 403 -7.22 -5.91 -7.14
CA ARG A 403 -8.63 -6.27 -7.09
C ARG A 403 -8.95 -7.52 -6.29
N ASN A 404 -10.23 -7.67 -5.96
CA ASN A 404 -10.77 -8.83 -5.26
C ASN A 404 -10.08 -9.03 -3.90
N VAL A 405 -10.15 -8.00 -3.05
CA VAL A 405 -9.52 -7.96 -1.73
C VAL A 405 -10.59 -8.06 -0.65
N VAL A 406 -10.43 -8.98 0.30
CA VAL A 406 -11.25 -9.07 1.51
C VAL A 406 -10.37 -8.83 2.74
N ILE A 407 -10.78 -7.92 3.60
CA ILE A 407 -10.17 -7.62 4.90
C ILE A 407 -11.23 -7.89 5.97
N ARG A 408 -10.96 -8.78 6.92
CA ARG A 408 -11.94 -9.09 7.95
C ARG A 408 -11.35 -9.52 9.28
N ASN A 409 -12.13 -9.33 10.34
CA ASN A 409 -11.78 -9.74 11.70
C ASN A 409 -10.46 -9.13 12.22
N CYS A 410 -10.00 -8.03 11.62
CA CYS A 410 -8.72 -7.42 11.99
C CYS A 410 -8.90 -6.35 13.06
N VAL A 411 -7.83 -6.14 13.82
CA VAL A 411 -7.72 -5.11 14.84
C VAL A 411 -6.60 -4.15 14.47
N MET A 412 -6.90 -2.86 14.48
CA MET A 412 -5.94 -1.79 14.24
C MET A 412 -5.76 -0.96 15.51
N ASN A 413 -4.62 -1.13 16.18
CA ASN A 413 -4.27 -0.43 17.41
C ASN A 413 -3.84 1.02 17.18
N SER A 414 -3.04 1.31 16.14
CA SER A 414 -2.74 2.68 15.68
C SER A 414 -2.14 2.69 14.27
N GLY A 415 -2.08 3.87 13.64
CA GLY A 415 -1.48 4.11 12.32
C GLY A 415 -1.94 5.42 11.63
N HIS A 416 -1.35 5.79 10.50
CA HIS A 416 -1.79 6.96 9.72
C HIS A 416 -3.09 6.74 8.94
N GLY A 417 -3.54 5.50 8.80
CA GLY A 417 -4.74 5.12 8.08
C GLY A 417 -5.09 3.68 8.39
N GLY A 418 -6.36 3.43 8.70
CA GLY A 418 -6.82 2.07 9.03
C GLY A 418 -6.87 1.15 7.81
N VAL A 419 -7.85 1.39 6.93
CA VAL A 419 -7.91 0.81 5.59
C VAL A 419 -7.71 1.94 4.60
N THR A 420 -6.55 1.94 3.95
CA THR A 420 -6.12 2.95 3.00
C THR A 420 -6.06 2.38 1.57
N LEU A 421 -6.60 3.11 0.60
CA LEU A 421 -6.36 2.90 -0.83
C LEU A 421 -5.52 4.06 -1.37
N GLY A 422 -4.35 3.77 -1.91
CA GLY A 422 -3.39 4.75 -2.45
C GLY A 422 -2.27 5.15 -1.46
N SER A 423 -1.42 6.13 -1.79
CA SER A 423 -1.60 7.06 -2.92
C SER A 423 -1.25 6.47 -4.28
N GLU A 424 -0.45 5.40 -4.31
CA GLU A 424 0.07 4.74 -5.50
C GLU A 424 -1.05 3.88 -6.13
N MET A 425 -1.98 4.50 -6.85
CA MET A 425 -3.16 3.83 -7.41
C MET A 425 -3.30 3.95 -8.94
N ALA A 426 -2.18 4.21 -9.64
CA ALA A 426 -2.19 4.56 -11.05
C ALA A 426 -2.74 3.43 -11.97
N GLY A 427 -2.50 2.16 -11.61
CA GLY A 427 -3.07 0.97 -12.26
C GLY A 427 -4.55 0.71 -11.93
N GLY A 428 -5.09 1.36 -10.90
CA GLY A 428 -6.45 1.21 -10.41
C GLY A 428 -6.61 0.24 -9.22
N ILE A 429 -7.62 0.50 -8.39
CA ILE A 429 -7.99 -0.35 -7.26
C ILE A 429 -9.51 -0.57 -7.30
N GLU A 430 -9.95 -1.84 -7.29
CA GLU A 430 -11.37 -2.17 -7.29
C GLU A 430 -11.77 -3.46 -6.58
N HIS A 431 -13.03 -3.55 -6.15
CA HIS A 431 -13.59 -4.73 -5.48
C HIS A 431 -12.84 -5.05 -4.19
N VAL A 432 -12.87 -4.07 -3.28
CA VAL A 432 -12.32 -4.16 -1.93
C VAL A 432 -13.47 -4.26 -0.94
N TYR A 433 -13.39 -5.24 -0.05
CA TYR A 433 -14.41 -5.56 0.94
C TYR A 433 -13.77 -5.57 2.32
N ALA A 434 -14.26 -4.74 3.24
CA ALA A 434 -13.76 -4.64 4.59
C ALA A 434 -14.90 -4.85 5.59
N GLU A 435 -14.84 -5.90 6.41
CA GLU A 435 -15.90 -6.19 7.38
C GLU A 435 -15.38 -6.61 8.76
N LYS A 436 -16.14 -6.29 9.82
CA LYS A 436 -15.83 -6.74 11.19
C LYS A 436 -14.44 -6.27 11.62
N LEU A 437 -14.22 -4.95 11.52
CA LEU A 437 -12.94 -4.32 11.86
C LEU A 437 -13.06 -3.52 13.15
N GLU A 438 -12.03 -3.62 13.98
CA GLU A 438 -11.91 -2.84 15.21
C GLU A 438 -10.73 -1.88 15.11
N PHE A 439 -11.01 -0.59 14.90
CA PHE A 439 -9.99 0.47 15.00
C PHE A 439 -9.89 0.93 16.44
N ARG A 440 -9.11 0.20 17.24
CA ARG A 440 -8.98 0.45 18.68
C ARG A 440 -8.39 1.80 19.00
N ASN A 441 -7.45 2.28 18.17
CA ASN A 441 -6.76 3.55 18.40
C ASN A 441 -6.24 3.66 19.86
N ILE A 442 -5.50 2.65 20.34
CA ILE A 442 -5.06 2.54 21.74
C ILE A 442 -4.07 3.64 22.12
N HIS A 443 -3.41 4.25 21.13
CA HIS A 443 -2.45 5.35 21.28
C HIS A 443 -3.08 6.73 21.04
N TRP A 444 -4.42 6.85 21.11
CA TRP A 444 -5.18 8.07 20.78
C TRP A 444 -4.71 9.38 21.44
N LYS A 445 -4.02 9.29 22.59
CA LYS A 445 -3.52 10.46 23.33
C LYS A 445 -2.30 11.11 22.68
N ASP A 446 -1.35 10.28 22.24
CA ASP A 446 0.00 10.73 21.90
C ASP A 446 0.32 10.50 20.42
N ASP A 447 -0.16 9.39 19.84
CA ASP A 447 -0.02 9.05 18.43
C ASP A 447 -1.31 8.42 17.90
N PRO A 448 -2.36 9.23 17.68
CA PRO A 448 -3.67 8.74 17.30
C PRO A 448 -3.70 8.21 15.86
N LEU A 449 -4.59 7.24 15.64
CA LEU A 449 -5.09 6.90 14.31
C LEU A 449 -5.58 8.16 13.60
N ASN A 450 -4.96 8.52 12.48
CA ASN A 450 -5.28 9.76 11.77
C ASN A 450 -6.66 9.71 11.09
N THR A 451 -7.00 8.56 10.50
CA THR A 451 -8.25 8.31 9.78
C THR A 451 -8.50 6.80 9.66
N ALA A 452 -9.76 6.36 9.65
CA ALA A 452 -10.07 4.94 9.66
C ALA A 452 -10.22 4.35 8.26
N ILE A 453 -10.93 5.07 7.38
CA ILE A 453 -11.14 4.67 5.98
C ILE A 453 -10.61 5.79 5.10
N ARG A 454 -9.58 5.51 4.30
CA ARG A 454 -8.85 6.52 3.56
C ARG A 454 -8.68 6.17 2.09
N LEU A 455 -8.94 7.14 1.21
CA LEU A 455 -8.59 7.08 -0.20
C LEU A 455 -7.70 8.28 -0.51
N LYS A 456 -6.53 8.03 -1.09
CA LYS A 456 -5.54 9.05 -1.46
C LYS A 456 -5.24 8.97 -2.96
N THR A 457 -5.35 10.08 -3.67
CA THR A 457 -4.90 10.20 -5.06
C THR A 457 -4.64 11.67 -5.42
N ASN A 458 -4.11 11.91 -6.61
CA ASN A 458 -4.02 13.23 -7.21
C ASN A 458 -3.92 13.12 -8.74
N MET A 459 -3.83 14.29 -9.40
CA MET A 459 -3.75 14.43 -10.85
C MET A 459 -2.49 13.81 -11.50
N ASN A 460 -1.51 13.32 -10.73
CA ASN A 460 -0.39 12.59 -11.30
C ASN A 460 -0.70 11.09 -11.48
N ARG A 461 -1.60 10.54 -10.67
CA ARG A 461 -1.86 9.10 -10.63
C ARG A 461 -2.63 8.57 -11.83
N GLY A 462 -3.70 9.24 -12.25
CA GLY A 462 -4.69 8.63 -13.13
C GLY A 462 -5.41 7.49 -12.41
N GLY A 463 -5.65 6.38 -13.13
CA GLY A 463 -6.26 5.19 -12.56
C GLY A 463 -7.68 5.41 -12.00
N PHE A 464 -8.09 4.51 -11.11
CA PHE A 464 -9.40 4.58 -10.45
C PHE A 464 -9.35 4.02 -9.03
N LEU A 465 -10.19 4.55 -8.15
CA LEU A 465 -10.56 3.95 -6.86
C LEU A 465 -12.07 3.70 -6.90
N ARG A 466 -12.49 2.44 -7.01
CA ARG A 466 -13.92 2.13 -7.10
C ARG A 466 -14.33 0.82 -6.48
N HIS A 467 -15.62 0.60 -6.29
CA HIS A 467 -16.16 -0.65 -5.74
C HIS A 467 -15.52 -0.99 -4.37
N LEU A 468 -15.53 -0.03 -3.45
CA LEU A 468 -15.14 -0.21 -2.05
C LEU A 468 -16.40 -0.43 -1.22
N TYR A 469 -16.44 -1.53 -0.48
CA TYR A 469 -17.54 -1.90 0.40
C TYR A 469 -17.02 -2.11 1.80
N VAL A 470 -17.55 -1.37 2.77
CA VAL A 470 -17.16 -1.44 4.17
C VAL A 470 -18.40 -1.66 5.05
N ARG A 471 -18.35 -2.61 5.98
CA ARG A 471 -19.41 -2.80 6.99
C ARG A 471 -18.86 -3.23 8.34
N ASP A 472 -19.69 -3.09 9.38
CA ASP A 472 -19.42 -3.63 10.72
C ASP A 472 -18.06 -3.16 11.27
N VAL A 473 -17.93 -1.84 11.45
CA VAL A 473 -16.71 -1.21 11.93
C VAL A 473 -16.93 -0.60 13.30
N THR A 474 -16.04 -0.86 14.25
CA THR A 474 -16.06 -0.23 15.58
C THR A 474 -14.82 0.60 15.83
N LEU A 475 -15.00 1.80 16.39
CA LEU A 475 -13.96 2.75 16.77
C LEU A 475 -14.16 3.17 18.24
N PRO A 476 -13.75 2.36 19.23
CA PRO A 476 -13.98 2.65 20.64
C PRO A 476 -13.27 3.92 21.13
N HIS A 477 -12.18 4.34 20.48
CA HIS A 477 -11.45 5.57 20.80
C HIS A 477 -11.40 6.57 19.64
N GLY A 478 -12.35 6.48 18.70
CA GLY A 478 -12.40 7.39 17.57
C GLY A 478 -11.13 7.42 16.73
N VAL A 479 -10.85 8.58 16.14
CA VAL A 479 -9.61 8.93 15.43
C VAL A 479 -9.06 10.24 16.02
N ALA A 480 -7.98 10.77 15.45
CA ALA A 480 -7.45 12.08 15.81
C ALA A 480 -8.58 13.14 15.98
N THR A 481 -8.59 13.83 17.12
CA THR A 481 -9.60 14.85 17.44
C THR A 481 -9.16 16.27 17.08
N GLU A 482 -7.87 16.43 16.80
CA GLU A 482 -7.26 17.63 16.23
C GLU A 482 -7.05 17.42 14.72
N PRO A 483 -7.27 18.46 13.89
CA PRO A 483 -7.11 18.32 12.45
C PRO A 483 -5.65 18.40 12.03
N MET A 484 -5.24 17.56 11.08
CA MET A 484 -4.12 17.90 10.20
C MET A 484 -4.67 18.37 8.86
N LEU A 485 -4.31 19.61 8.51
CA LEU A 485 -4.91 20.31 7.40
C LEU A 485 -4.37 19.85 6.04
N TYR A 486 -5.23 19.97 5.04
CA TYR A 486 -4.96 19.88 3.62
C TYR A 486 -3.84 20.86 3.24
N LYS A 487 -2.88 20.35 2.47
CA LYS A 487 -1.83 21.15 1.86
C LYS A 487 -2.09 21.15 0.36
N PRO A 488 -2.36 22.29 -0.28
CA PRO A 488 -2.68 22.32 -1.70
C PRO A 488 -1.50 21.96 -2.61
N LEU A 489 -1.76 21.29 -3.73
CA LEU A 489 -0.79 21.19 -4.82
C LEU A 489 -0.48 22.57 -5.42
N PRO A 490 0.72 22.77 -6.00
CA PRO A 490 1.04 24.03 -6.67
C PRO A 490 -0.01 24.39 -7.74
N GLY A 491 -0.59 25.58 -7.63
CA GLY A 491 -1.62 26.07 -8.55
C GLY A 491 -3.07 25.82 -8.13
N ALA A 492 -3.34 25.05 -7.07
CA ALA A 492 -4.69 24.84 -6.52
C ALA A 492 -5.31 26.18 -6.02
N ARG A 493 -6.56 26.48 -6.38
CA ARG A 493 -7.22 27.79 -6.11
C ARG A 493 -8.66 27.68 -5.60
N GLU A 494 -9.31 26.55 -5.80
CA GLU A 494 -10.71 26.31 -5.48
C GLU A 494 -10.93 26.11 -3.97
N ILE A 495 -9.98 25.46 -3.30
CA ILE A 495 -10.06 25.21 -1.86
C ILE A 495 -9.50 26.39 -1.10
N ARG A 496 -10.37 27.12 -0.40
CA ARG A 496 -10.02 28.35 0.35
C ARG A 496 -10.26 28.24 1.85
N GLU A 497 -11.01 27.25 2.29
CA GLU A 497 -11.26 26.99 3.71
C GLU A 497 -10.33 25.88 4.24
N PRO A 498 -10.06 25.84 5.56
CA PRO A 498 -9.32 24.74 6.16
C PRO A 498 -10.06 23.40 6.00
N VAL A 499 -9.37 22.38 5.49
CA VAL A 499 -9.91 21.03 5.30
C VAL A 499 -9.04 20.03 6.05
N ALA A 500 -9.63 19.15 6.87
CA ALA A 500 -8.89 18.17 7.67
C ALA A 500 -8.62 16.86 6.91
N SER A 501 -8.05 16.94 5.69
CA SER A 501 -7.83 15.76 4.82
C SER A 501 -6.59 14.94 5.19
N THR A 502 -5.65 15.51 5.94
CA THR A 502 -4.44 14.77 6.35
C THR A 502 -4.73 13.88 7.57
N ALA A 503 -5.49 14.39 8.55
CA ALA A 503 -5.99 13.65 9.70
C ALA A 503 -7.17 14.38 10.36
N GLY A 504 -7.95 13.64 11.13
CA GLY A 504 -9.04 14.16 11.95
C GLY A 504 -10.43 13.78 11.46
N ALA A 505 -10.52 13.12 10.30
CA ALA A 505 -11.77 12.59 9.77
C ALA A 505 -11.81 11.06 9.83
N ILE A 506 -12.97 10.50 10.18
CA ILE A 506 -13.14 9.03 10.24
C ILE A 506 -13.09 8.45 8.83
N ILE A 507 -13.74 9.10 7.86
CA ILE A 507 -13.66 8.77 6.43
C ILE A 507 -13.03 9.93 5.67
N THR A 508 -11.99 9.65 4.91
CA THR A 508 -11.29 10.65 4.09
C THR A 508 -11.13 10.15 2.67
N ILE A 509 -11.61 10.92 1.69
CA ILE A 509 -11.22 10.81 0.28
C ILE A 509 -10.51 12.11 -0.08
N ASP A 510 -9.22 12.02 -0.37
CA ASP A 510 -8.37 13.15 -0.76
C ASP A 510 -7.82 12.92 -2.17
N CYS A 511 -8.38 13.62 -3.15
CA CYS A 511 -7.98 13.56 -4.55
C CYS A 511 -7.05 14.72 -4.97
N ASP A 512 -6.54 15.50 -4.02
CA ASP A 512 -5.46 16.47 -4.25
C ASP A 512 -4.31 16.21 -3.25
N TYR A 513 -4.11 14.94 -2.90
CA TYR A 513 -3.11 14.52 -1.94
C TYR A 513 -1.70 14.90 -2.40
N VAL A 514 -0.89 15.46 -1.49
CA VAL A 514 0.43 16.03 -1.82
C VAL A 514 1.56 15.19 -1.24
N PRO A 515 2.19 14.32 -2.03
CA PRO A 515 3.49 13.77 -1.70
C PRO A 515 4.57 14.69 -2.29
N GLY A 516 4.60 15.97 -1.91
CA GLY A 516 5.65 16.97 -2.21
C GLY A 516 5.96 17.34 -3.68
N ASP A 517 5.88 16.41 -4.63
CA ASP A 517 6.87 16.27 -5.71
C ASP A 517 6.27 15.72 -7.02
N ASP A 518 4.96 15.49 -7.05
CA ASP A 518 4.23 15.04 -8.23
C ASP A 518 4.03 16.22 -9.20
N THR A 519 5.04 16.43 -10.05
CA THR A 519 5.10 17.52 -11.04
C THR A 519 4.20 17.26 -12.24
N MET A 520 4.12 16.02 -12.70
CA MET A 520 3.34 15.60 -13.87
C MET A 520 1.87 15.38 -13.50
N ARG A 521 1.07 16.45 -13.39
CA ARG A 521 -0.35 16.42 -12.97
C ARG A 521 -1.31 16.43 -14.17
N ILE A 522 -1.12 15.45 -15.04
CA ILE A 522 -1.78 15.38 -16.36
C ILE A 522 -2.74 14.18 -16.52
N ARG A 523 -3.00 13.44 -15.44
CA ARG A 523 -3.80 12.19 -15.42
C ARG A 523 -4.87 12.28 -14.33
N PRO A 524 -6.07 12.81 -14.61
CA PRO A 524 -7.14 12.90 -13.62
C PRO A 524 -7.57 11.51 -13.13
N PRO A 525 -7.64 11.28 -11.81
CA PRO A 525 -8.11 10.02 -11.25
C PRO A 525 -9.64 9.93 -11.30
N GLN A 526 -10.16 8.70 -11.23
CA GLN A 526 -11.60 8.45 -11.06
C GLN A 526 -11.88 7.85 -9.67
N VAL A 527 -12.87 8.38 -8.95
CA VAL A 527 -13.25 7.85 -7.63
C VAL A 527 -14.75 7.67 -7.57
N SER A 528 -15.23 6.43 -7.42
CA SER A 528 -16.67 6.18 -7.43
C SER A 528 -17.12 4.85 -6.82
N ASP A 529 -18.42 4.68 -6.60
CA ASP A 529 -19.02 3.40 -6.17
C ASP A 529 -18.43 2.91 -4.84
N ILE A 530 -18.67 3.69 -3.80
CA ILE A 530 -18.19 3.43 -2.44
C ILE A 530 -19.39 3.27 -1.54
N GLU A 531 -19.45 2.19 -0.77
CA GLU A 531 -20.48 1.93 0.21
C GLU A 531 -19.85 1.65 1.58
N ILE A 532 -20.25 2.42 2.59
CA ILE A 532 -19.76 2.31 3.95
C ILE A 532 -20.97 2.23 4.86
N SER A 533 -21.07 1.17 5.66
CA SER A 533 -22.22 0.93 6.52
C SER A 533 -21.85 0.47 7.92
N ASN A 534 -22.76 0.64 8.87
CA ASN A 534 -22.61 0.14 10.25
C ASN A 534 -21.26 0.51 10.91
N VAL A 535 -20.84 1.76 10.75
CA VAL A 535 -19.70 2.33 11.51
C VAL A 535 -20.22 2.76 12.88
N ARG A 536 -19.55 2.35 13.95
CA ARG A 536 -19.88 2.69 15.34
C ARG A 536 -18.68 3.34 16.00
N THR A 537 -18.79 4.62 16.29
CA THR A 537 -17.69 5.38 16.91
C THR A 537 -18.08 5.87 18.30
N SER A 538 -17.18 5.67 19.25
CA SER A 538 -17.28 6.22 20.60
C SER A 538 -16.36 7.43 20.77
N ASN A 539 -16.68 8.26 21.75
CA ASN A 539 -15.91 9.45 22.06
C ASN A 539 -14.81 9.14 23.09
N VAL A 540 -13.71 9.87 23.03
CA VAL A 540 -12.68 9.92 24.08
C VAL A 540 -12.73 11.24 24.82
N ASP A 541 -12.37 11.23 26.11
CA ASP A 541 -12.21 12.45 26.89
C ASP A 541 -10.84 13.09 26.59
N THR A 542 -10.87 14.21 25.87
CA THR A 542 -9.66 14.96 25.48
C THR A 542 -9.22 15.98 26.53
N GLY A 543 -9.91 16.09 27.67
CA GLY A 543 -9.77 17.18 28.63
C GLY A 543 -10.39 18.51 28.17
N LYS A 544 -10.60 18.70 26.86
CA LYS A 544 -11.33 19.84 26.26
C LYS A 544 -12.78 19.52 25.92
N GLY A 545 -13.22 18.30 26.24
CA GLY A 545 -14.51 17.74 25.86
C GLY A 545 -14.39 16.30 25.40
N SER A 546 -15.54 15.67 25.19
CA SER A 546 -15.66 14.29 24.74
C SER A 546 -15.90 14.26 23.23
N PHE A 547 -14.92 13.79 22.47
CA PHE A 547 -14.96 13.82 20.99
C PHE A 547 -14.56 12.49 20.38
N SER A 548 -15.14 12.15 19.23
CA SER A 548 -14.79 10.96 18.43
C SER A 548 -13.75 11.25 17.35
N CYS A 549 -13.73 12.48 16.84
CA CYS A 549 -12.92 12.91 15.72
C CYS A 549 -12.94 14.45 15.64
N TYR A 550 -12.19 15.04 14.71
CA TYR A 550 -12.39 16.44 14.35
C TYR A 550 -13.64 16.61 13.48
N GLN A 551 -13.82 15.78 12.46
CA GLN A 551 -14.92 15.84 11.49
C GLN A 551 -15.36 14.41 11.11
N ALA A 552 -16.63 14.18 10.77
CA ALA A 552 -17.08 12.81 10.47
C ALA A 552 -16.49 12.30 9.15
N PHE A 553 -16.56 13.10 8.10
CA PHE A 553 -15.97 12.74 6.80
C PHE A 553 -15.55 13.92 5.94
N VAL A 554 -14.52 13.71 5.11
CA VAL A 554 -13.99 14.67 4.14
C VAL A 554 -13.97 14.01 2.76
N LEU A 555 -14.72 14.57 1.81
CA LEU A 555 -14.64 14.16 0.39
C LEU A 555 -14.10 15.33 -0.43
N LEU A 556 -12.78 15.40 -0.55
CA LEU A 556 -12.06 16.34 -1.40
C LEU A 556 -11.85 15.68 -2.77
N GLY A 557 -12.75 15.96 -3.72
CA GLY A 557 -12.63 15.52 -5.10
C GLY A 557 -11.49 16.19 -5.85
N PRO A 558 -11.20 15.76 -7.08
CA PRO A 558 -10.05 16.28 -7.83
C PRO A 558 -10.18 17.80 -8.02
N VAL A 559 -9.13 18.53 -7.66
CA VAL A 559 -9.08 20.00 -7.74
C VAL A 559 -8.63 20.41 -9.13
N ALA A 560 -9.51 21.09 -9.88
CA ALA A 560 -9.29 21.32 -11.31
C ALA A 560 -8.07 22.19 -11.59
N SER A 561 -7.80 23.21 -10.78
CA SER A 561 -6.64 24.09 -10.99
C SER A 561 -5.31 23.48 -10.58
N SER A 562 -5.31 22.30 -9.95
CA SER A 562 -4.10 21.49 -9.73
C SER A 562 -3.64 20.77 -11.00
N PHE A 563 -4.53 20.56 -11.97
CA PHE A 563 -4.21 19.92 -13.24
C PHE A 563 -3.35 20.84 -14.12
N ASN A 564 -2.24 20.32 -14.64
CA ASN A 564 -1.30 21.07 -15.50
C ASN A 564 -1.11 20.45 -16.89
N GLY A 565 -2.06 19.60 -17.31
CA GLY A 565 -2.08 19.01 -18.64
C GLY A 565 -2.84 19.85 -19.67
N LYS A 566 -3.31 19.18 -20.73
CA LYS A 566 -4.02 19.82 -21.85
C LYS A 566 -5.33 20.50 -21.37
N PRO A 567 -5.54 21.81 -21.61
CA PRO A 567 -6.79 22.48 -21.28
C PRO A 567 -8.03 21.78 -21.87
N GLY A 568 -9.14 21.82 -21.14
CA GLY A 568 -10.39 21.15 -21.52
C GLY A 568 -10.43 19.64 -21.23
N THR A 569 -9.40 19.08 -20.61
CA THR A 569 -9.44 17.70 -20.11
C THR A 569 -10.53 17.57 -19.05
N ALA A 570 -11.42 16.58 -19.21
CA ALA A 570 -12.49 16.33 -18.25
C ALA A 570 -11.92 15.85 -16.91
N ILE A 571 -12.40 16.45 -15.82
CA ILE A 571 -12.03 16.10 -14.46
C ILE A 571 -13.30 15.64 -13.76
N ALA A 572 -13.41 14.33 -13.52
CA ALA A 572 -14.60 13.73 -12.95
C ALA A 572 -14.71 14.02 -11.45
N PRO A 573 -15.92 14.26 -10.92
CA PRO A 573 -16.15 14.34 -9.48
C PRO A 573 -15.98 12.97 -8.81
N ILE A 574 -15.83 12.98 -7.49
CA ILE A 574 -16.15 11.80 -6.67
C ILE A 574 -17.64 11.48 -6.87
N ALA A 575 -18.00 10.24 -7.19
CA ALA A 575 -19.38 9.89 -7.52
C ALA A 575 -19.91 8.65 -6.79
N ARG A 576 -21.21 8.65 -6.46
CA ARG A 576 -21.91 7.45 -5.96
C ARG A 576 -21.28 6.87 -4.69
N VAL A 577 -21.15 7.73 -3.67
CA VAL A 577 -20.76 7.31 -2.32
C VAL A 577 -22.02 7.13 -1.48
N ARG A 578 -22.16 6.01 -0.78
CA ARG A 578 -23.25 5.74 0.15
C ARG A 578 -22.68 5.50 1.54
N ILE A 579 -23.18 6.24 2.52
CA ILE A 579 -22.91 6.01 3.94
C ILE A 579 -24.24 5.69 4.61
N SER A 580 -24.35 4.53 5.26
CA SER A 580 -25.61 4.13 5.89
C SER A 580 -25.49 3.47 7.25
N ASP A 581 -26.53 3.63 8.07
CA ASP A 581 -26.64 2.95 9.37
C ASP A 581 -25.44 3.17 10.28
N SER A 582 -24.79 4.33 10.21
CA SER A 582 -23.53 4.65 10.89
C SER A 582 -23.74 5.70 11.98
N ASP A 583 -22.99 5.60 13.07
CA ASP A 583 -22.90 6.60 14.14
C ASP A 583 -21.44 7.02 14.31
N PHE A 584 -21.16 8.30 14.01
CA PHE A 584 -19.81 8.88 14.04
C PHE A 584 -19.47 9.52 15.40
N GLY A 585 -20.30 9.35 16.43
CA GLY A 585 -20.10 9.97 17.74
C GLY A 585 -20.23 11.49 17.66
N THR A 586 -19.43 12.21 18.45
CA THR A 586 -19.41 13.68 18.48
C THR A 586 -18.12 14.24 17.87
N PRO A 587 -18.14 14.72 16.62
CA PRO A 587 -17.01 15.45 16.07
C PRO A 587 -16.79 16.77 16.82
N ARG A 588 -15.52 17.17 16.97
CA ARG A 588 -15.18 18.48 17.53
C ARG A 588 -15.68 19.64 16.67
N ASN A 589 -15.67 19.48 15.35
CA ASN A 589 -16.27 20.41 14.39
C ASN A 589 -17.72 20.03 14.06
N ALA A 590 -18.57 19.89 15.09
CA ALA A 590 -19.97 19.46 14.91
C ALA A 590 -20.82 20.42 14.05
N ALA A 591 -20.42 21.70 13.94
CA ALA A 591 -21.10 22.68 13.09
C ALA A 591 -20.88 22.43 11.59
N LYS A 592 -19.72 21.89 11.22
CA LYS A 592 -19.39 21.45 9.86
C LYS A 592 -18.97 19.97 9.91
N PRO A 593 -19.91 19.03 10.14
CA PRO A 593 -19.59 17.63 10.38
C PRO A 593 -18.99 16.92 9.17
N TRP A 594 -19.03 17.52 7.99
CA TRP A 594 -18.37 17.03 6.78
C TRP A 594 -17.92 18.15 5.83
N PHE A 595 -17.02 17.81 4.92
CA PHE A 595 -16.53 18.67 3.83
C PHE A 595 -16.74 17.97 2.48
N LEU A 596 -17.17 18.71 1.46
CA LEU A 596 -17.37 18.22 0.09
C LEU A 596 -16.79 19.21 -0.93
N HIS A 597 -16.01 18.70 -1.87
CA HIS A 597 -15.57 19.41 -3.07
C HIS A 597 -15.60 18.47 -4.27
N ASN A 598 -16.07 18.95 -5.43
CA ASN A 598 -16.15 18.19 -6.68
C ASN A 598 -16.70 16.75 -6.46
N ALA A 599 -17.88 16.66 -5.86
CA ALA A 599 -18.48 15.42 -5.39
C ALA A 599 -19.99 15.38 -5.69
N VAL A 600 -20.49 14.26 -6.22
CA VAL A 600 -21.87 14.10 -6.68
C VAL A 600 -22.49 12.78 -6.19
N ALA A 601 -23.80 12.79 -5.96
CA ALA A 601 -24.56 11.62 -5.53
C ALA A 601 -24.01 10.96 -4.23
N ILE A 602 -23.73 11.78 -3.21
CA ILE A 602 -23.28 11.32 -1.89
C ILE A 602 -24.51 11.08 -1.01
N THR A 603 -24.87 9.82 -0.79
CA THR A 603 -26.10 9.45 -0.08
C THR A 603 -25.82 9.10 1.37
N LEU A 604 -26.48 9.80 2.29
CA LEU A 604 -26.54 9.47 3.71
C LEU A 604 -27.90 8.82 4.01
N ALA A 605 -27.89 7.63 4.62
CA ALA A 605 -29.12 6.94 5.01
C ALA A 605 -29.01 6.40 6.44
N ASN A 606 -29.78 6.96 7.38
CA ASN A 606 -29.71 6.58 8.79
C ASN A 606 -28.32 6.79 9.40
N VAL A 607 -27.73 7.97 9.16
CA VAL A 607 -26.42 8.35 9.71
C VAL A 607 -26.61 9.28 10.89
N THR A 608 -26.00 8.98 12.03
CA THR A 608 -26.00 9.83 13.24
C THR A 608 -24.65 10.53 13.38
N ILE A 609 -24.67 11.85 13.61
CA ILE A 609 -23.48 12.65 13.93
C ILE A 609 -23.87 13.66 15.00
N ALA A 610 -23.13 13.69 16.11
CA ALA A 610 -23.42 14.51 17.29
C ALA A 610 -24.89 14.42 17.74
N GLY A 611 -25.45 13.20 17.75
CA GLY A 611 -26.84 12.92 18.13
C GLY A 611 -27.89 13.31 17.07
N LYS A 612 -27.52 14.01 15.99
CA LYS A 612 -28.43 14.35 14.89
C LYS A 612 -28.42 13.26 13.82
N ARG A 613 -29.62 12.83 13.42
CA ARG A 613 -29.79 11.84 12.34
C ARG A 613 -29.95 12.52 10.97
N TYR A 614 -29.30 11.95 9.96
CA TYR A 614 -29.27 12.42 8.58
C TYR A 614 -29.78 11.35 7.61
N LYS A 615 -30.65 11.78 6.69
CA LYS A 615 -31.16 11.01 5.56
C LYS A 615 -31.32 11.97 4.36
N GLN A 616 -30.30 12.06 3.53
CA GLN A 616 -30.25 13.03 2.44
C GLN A 616 -29.21 12.64 1.38
N THR A 617 -29.32 13.23 0.20
CA THR A 617 -28.29 13.15 -0.84
C THR A 617 -27.61 14.52 -0.96
N LEU A 618 -26.27 14.51 -0.94
CA LEU A 618 -25.42 15.69 -1.05
C LEU A 618 -24.74 15.68 -2.42
N SER A 619 -24.54 16.87 -2.99
CA SER A 619 -23.74 17.09 -4.21
C SER A 619 -23.21 18.53 -4.17
N THR A 620 -22.00 18.74 -4.67
CA THR A 620 -21.46 20.08 -4.91
C THR A 620 -22.04 20.61 -6.21
N GLN A 621 -22.28 21.91 -6.29
CA GLN A 621 -22.52 22.55 -7.58
C GLN A 621 -21.21 22.46 -8.39
N GLY A 622 -21.31 21.94 -9.60
CA GLY A 622 -20.16 21.62 -10.46
C GLY A 622 -19.41 22.84 -10.98
#